data_AF-A0A7I4YUM6-F1
#
_entry.id   AF-A0A7I4YUM6-F1
#
_cell.length_a   1.000
_cell.length_b   1.000
_cell.length_c   1.000
_cell.angle_alpha   90.00
_cell.angle_beta   90.00
_cell.angle_gamma   90.00
#
_symmetry.space_group_name_H-M   'P 1'
#
loop_
_entity.id
_entity.type
_entity.pdbx_description
1 polymer ?
#
loop_
_entity_poly.entity_id
_entity_poly.type
_entity_poly.pdbx_seq_one_letter_code
_entity_poly.pdbx_strand_id
1 'polypeptide(L)'
;MKGFSVRQVMGLLKECLNCNVFKWSEKYFAQARGLAMGQRLAPCLAIAFKTKRETPVLERLPMMYCRYIDDCFVVCSTQEEIDKCFDLINRQSEHIKLAREKPSESWLPSLNLQVKLMGRSFVTKWYRKPSNKNIILHWRSAHPRR
;
A
#
# COMPACT_ATOMS: atom_id res chain seq x y z
N MET A 1 -2.80 -22.06 28.33
CA MET A 1 -1.73 -21.09 27.96
C MET A 1 -2.06 -19.74 28.56
N LYS A 2 -1.19 -19.15 29.38
CA LYS A 2 -1.33 -17.76 29.84
C LYS A 2 -0.72 -16.85 28.78
N GLY A 3 -1.55 -16.25 27.93
CA GLY A 3 -1.13 -15.25 26.96
C GLY A 3 -1.13 -13.84 27.55
N PHE A 4 -0.56 -12.88 26.82
CA PHE A 4 -0.72 -11.46 27.14
C PHE A 4 -2.19 -11.04 26.95
N SER A 5 -2.70 -10.22 27.87
CA SER A 5 -3.97 -9.50 27.66
C SER A 5 -3.84 -8.46 26.57
N VAL A 6 -4.96 -8.05 25.97
CA VAL A 6 -4.99 -6.97 24.96
C VAL A 6 -4.30 -5.72 25.49
N ARG A 7 -4.54 -5.35 26.77
CA ARG A 7 -3.90 -4.19 27.40
C ARG A 7 -2.38 -4.30 27.44
N GLN A 8 -1.84 -5.48 27.75
CA GLN A 8 -0.40 -5.72 27.76
C GLN A 8 0.19 -5.66 26.35
N VAL A 9 -0.47 -6.27 25.35
CA VAL A 9 -0.04 -6.20 23.94
C VAL A 9 -0.03 -4.75 23.45
N MET A 10 -1.07 -3.98 23.75
CA MET A 10 -1.14 -2.57 23.38
C MET A 10 -0.06 -1.72 24.07
N GLY A 11 0.29 -2.06 25.31
CA GLY A 11 1.43 -1.45 26.02
C GLY A 11 2.75 -1.70 25.30
N LEU A 12 3.07 -2.96 25.00
CA LEU A 12 4.29 -3.33 24.28
C LEU A 12 4.34 -2.71 22.87
N LEU A 13 3.21 -2.70 22.17
CA LEU A 13 3.09 -2.07 20.86
C LEU A 13 3.43 -0.58 20.91
N LYS A 14 2.92 0.14 21.91
CA LYS A 14 3.21 1.56 22.11
C LYS A 14 4.71 1.80 22.31
N GLU A 15 5.36 0.99 23.13
CA GLU A 15 6.83 1.09 23.32
C GLU A 15 7.59 0.83 22.03
N CYS A 16 7.22 -0.20 21.26
CA CYS A 16 7.84 -0.45 19.95
C CYS A 16 7.67 0.72 18.98
N LEU A 17 6.50 1.38 18.99
CA LEU A 17 6.21 2.50 18.10
C LEU A 17 6.90 3.80 18.51
N ASN A 18 7.21 3.98 19.80
CA ASN A 18 8.00 5.11 20.29
C ASN A 18 9.49 5.01 19.88
N CYS A 19 9.98 3.80 19.58
CA CYS A 19 11.33 3.58 19.06
C CYS A 19 11.44 3.95 17.56
N ASN A 20 11.35 5.24 17.25
CA ASN A 20 11.29 5.75 15.87
C ASN A 20 12.42 6.74 15.50
N VAL A 21 13.51 6.73 16.29
CA VAL A 21 14.69 7.58 16.06
C VAL A 21 15.66 6.89 15.10
N PHE A 22 16.17 7.62 14.12
CA PHE A 22 17.22 7.15 13.22
C PHE A 22 18.29 8.24 13.01
N LYS A 23 19.49 7.80 12.60
CA LYS A 23 20.63 8.69 12.32
C LYS A 23 20.85 8.80 10.83
N TRP A 24 20.98 10.02 10.32
CA TRP A 24 21.33 10.30 8.93
C TRP A 24 22.25 11.52 8.87
N SER A 25 23.37 11.43 8.14
CA SER A 25 24.35 12.52 8.02
C SER A 25 24.76 13.10 9.38
N GLU A 26 25.14 12.22 10.32
CA GLU A 26 25.51 12.57 11.70
C GLU A 26 24.45 13.29 12.55
N LYS A 27 23.21 13.41 12.06
CA LYS A 27 22.09 14.03 12.78
C LYS A 27 21.03 13.00 13.14
N TYR A 28 20.39 13.22 14.29
CA TYR A 28 19.29 12.39 14.77
C TYR A 28 17.96 12.97 14.33
N PHE A 29 17.09 12.08 13.86
CA PHE A 29 15.73 12.41 13.42
C PHE A 29 14.76 11.44 14.06
N ALA A 30 13.57 11.92 14.39
CA ALA A 30 12.46 11.08 14.83
C ALA A 30 11.33 11.17 13.81
N GLN A 31 10.70 10.04 13.50
CA GLN A 31 9.56 10.05 12.61
C GLN A 31 8.33 10.67 13.28
N ALA A 32 7.95 11.88 12.87
CA ALA A 32 6.80 12.58 13.44
C ALA A 32 5.45 11.88 13.15
N ARG A 33 5.33 11.21 12.00
CA ARG A 33 4.09 10.54 11.58
C ARG A 33 4.36 9.33 10.70
N GLY A 34 3.53 8.31 10.88
CA GLY A 34 3.59 7.06 10.13
C GLY A 34 4.39 6.00 10.86
N LEU A 35 4.75 4.95 10.13
CA LEU A 35 5.50 3.81 10.66
C LEU A 35 6.91 3.82 10.09
N ALA A 36 7.90 3.46 10.92
CA ALA A 36 9.29 3.47 10.52
C ALA A 36 9.56 2.35 9.52
N MET A 37 10.15 2.70 8.37
CA MET A 37 10.59 1.70 7.41
C MET A 37 11.65 0.79 8.07
N GLY A 38 11.51 -0.52 7.87
CA GLY A 38 12.38 -1.53 8.51
C GLY A 38 11.90 -1.99 9.89
N GLN A 39 10.90 -1.35 10.50
CA GLN A 39 10.29 -1.86 11.73
C GLN A 39 9.48 -3.14 11.42
N ARG A 40 9.71 -4.22 12.18
CA ARG A 40 9.08 -5.53 11.93
C ARG A 40 7.55 -5.52 12.05
N LEU A 41 7.00 -4.64 12.88
CA LEU A 41 5.56 -4.49 13.07
C LEU A 41 4.90 -3.57 12.04
N ALA A 42 5.69 -2.75 11.33
CA ALA A 42 5.15 -1.76 10.41
C ALA A 42 4.28 -2.37 9.30
N PRO A 43 4.66 -3.50 8.65
CA PRO A 43 3.80 -4.12 7.63
C PRO A 43 2.43 -4.54 8.18
N CYS A 44 2.39 -5.19 9.36
CA CYS A 44 1.14 -5.65 9.96
C CYS A 44 0.22 -4.47 10.31
N LEU A 45 0.77 -3.41 10.89
CA LEU A 45 0.02 -2.21 11.26
C LEU A 45 -0.45 -1.43 10.02
N ALA A 46 0.38 -1.35 8.98
CA ALA A 46 0.01 -0.73 7.71
C ALA A 46 -1.14 -1.48 7.04
N ILE A 47 -1.11 -2.82 7.05
CA ILE A 47 -2.20 -3.66 6.56
C ILE A 47 -3.48 -3.40 7.37
N ALA A 48 -3.42 -3.45 8.70
CA ALA A 48 -4.59 -3.21 9.55
C ALA A 48 -5.20 -1.83 9.33
N PHE A 49 -4.36 -0.79 9.26
CA PHE A 49 -4.79 0.58 8.97
C PHE A 49 -5.43 0.69 7.58
N LYS A 50 -4.80 0.09 6.56
CA LYS A 50 -5.34 0.09 5.19
C LYS A 50 -6.66 -0.68 5.11
N THR A 51 -6.78 -1.81 5.79
CA THR A 51 -8.02 -2.59 5.88
C THR A 51 -9.17 -1.77 6.48
N LYS A 52 -8.93 -1.05 7.58
CA LYS A 52 -9.93 -0.14 8.15
C LYS A 52 -10.39 0.94 7.15
N ARG A 53 -9.47 1.45 6.33
CA ARG A 53 -9.78 2.47 5.32
C ARG A 53 -10.51 1.94 4.09
N GLU A 54 -10.29 0.69 3.72
CA GLU A 54 -10.95 0.08 2.56
C GLU A 54 -12.32 -0.51 2.90
N THR A 55 -12.64 -0.74 4.18
CA THR A 55 -13.94 -1.28 4.62
C THR A 55 -15.14 -0.60 3.96
N PRO A 56 -15.27 0.75 3.91
CA PRO A 56 -16.43 1.39 3.29
C PRO A 56 -16.52 1.19 1.77
N VAL A 57 -15.40 0.88 1.11
CA VAL A 57 -15.39 0.54 -0.32
C VAL A 57 -15.79 -0.91 -0.51
N LEU A 58 -15.31 -1.82 0.34
CA LEU A 58 -15.66 -3.25 0.29
C LEU A 58 -17.15 -3.49 0.59
N GLU A 59 -17.74 -2.71 1.50
CA GLU A 59 -19.19 -2.73 1.80
C GLU A 59 -20.06 -2.37 0.59
N ARG A 60 -19.50 -1.67 -0.41
CA ARG A 60 -20.20 -1.38 -1.68
C ARG A 60 -20.12 -2.52 -2.69
N LEU A 61 -19.49 -3.64 -2.33
CA LEU A 61 -19.41 -4.86 -3.12
C LEU A 61 -18.90 -4.62 -4.56
N PRO A 62 -17.69 -4.05 -4.74
CA PRO A 62 -17.10 -3.96 -6.06
C PRO A 62 -16.99 -5.36 -6.68
N MET A 63 -17.10 -5.44 -8.01
CA MET A 63 -17.00 -6.71 -8.74
C MET A 63 -15.66 -7.40 -8.50
N MET A 64 -14.59 -6.62 -8.31
CA MET A 64 -13.28 -7.11 -7.92
C MET A 64 -12.55 -6.05 -7.10
N TYR A 65 -11.88 -6.48 -6.04
CA TYR A 65 -10.95 -5.66 -5.28
C TYR A 65 -9.72 -6.51 -4.95
N CYS A 66 -8.60 -6.20 -5.59
CA CYS A 66 -7.30 -6.83 -5.32
C CYS A 66 -6.35 -5.77 -4.77
N ARG A 67 -5.52 -6.14 -3.79
CA ARG A 67 -4.56 -5.22 -3.18
C ARG A 67 -3.19 -5.86 -3.01
N TYR A 68 -2.16 -5.09 -3.30
CA TYR A 68 -0.77 -5.40 -3.02
C TYR A 68 -0.15 -4.26 -2.21
N ILE A 69 -0.09 -4.43 -0.88
CA ILE A 69 0.34 -3.41 0.08
C ILE A 69 -0.46 -2.09 -0.10
N ASP A 70 0.09 -1.13 -0.82
CA ASP A 70 -0.43 0.20 -1.13
C ASP A 70 -1.11 0.31 -2.50
N ASP A 71 -0.78 -0.57 -3.45
CA ASP A 71 -1.41 -0.63 -4.77
C ASP A 71 -2.74 -1.41 -4.73
N CYS A 72 -3.80 -0.82 -5.30
CA CYS A 72 -5.13 -1.44 -5.36
C CYS A 72 -5.62 -1.52 -6.82
N PHE A 73 -6.19 -2.66 -7.20
CA PHE A 73 -6.85 -2.90 -8.47
C PHE A 73 -8.34 -3.15 -8.21
N VAL A 74 -9.20 -2.28 -8.75
CA VAL A 74 -10.63 -2.27 -8.43
C VAL A 74 -11.45 -2.28 -9.71
N VAL A 75 -12.45 -3.15 -9.76
CA VAL A 75 -13.43 -3.23 -10.85
C VAL A 75 -14.82 -3.01 -10.25
N CYS A 76 -15.55 -2.05 -10.80
CA CYS A 76 -16.96 -1.76 -10.47
C CYS A 76 -17.82 -1.94 -11.71
N SER A 77 -19.14 -2.05 -11.52
CA SER A 77 -20.07 -2.25 -12.64
C SER A 77 -20.24 -0.99 -13.48
N THR A 78 -20.09 0.18 -12.87
CA THR A 78 -20.25 1.48 -13.52
C THR A 78 -19.12 2.46 -13.19
N GLN A 79 -18.96 3.46 -14.06
CA GLN A 79 -18.03 4.57 -13.83
C GLN A 79 -18.43 5.38 -12.58
N GLU A 80 -19.73 5.57 -12.35
CA GLU A 80 -20.24 6.29 -11.18
C GLU A 80 -19.90 5.57 -9.86
N GLU A 81 -20.00 4.24 -9.83
CA GLU A 81 -19.62 3.45 -8.67
C GLU A 81 -18.14 3.59 -8.33
N ILE A 82 -17.25 3.49 -9.32
CA ILE A 82 -15.82 3.63 -9.07
C ILE A 82 -15.45 5.06 -8.65
N ASP A 83 -16.14 6.08 -9.15
CA ASP A 83 -15.98 7.47 -8.70
C ASP A 83 -16.40 7.62 -7.23
N LYS A 84 -17.56 7.08 -6.83
CA LYS A 84 -18.01 7.07 -5.43
C LYS A 84 -17.03 6.31 -4.52
N CYS A 85 -16.55 5.15 -4.94
CA CYS A 85 -15.55 4.36 -4.18
C CYS A 85 -14.24 5.15 -4.02
N PHE A 86 -13.77 5.82 -5.07
CA PHE A 86 -12.56 6.63 -5.04
C PHE A 86 -12.68 7.83 -4.09
N ASP A 87 -13.82 8.51 -4.09
CA ASP A 87 -14.09 9.59 -3.15
C ASP A 87 -14.14 9.09 -1.71
N LEU A 88 -14.86 7.99 -1.46
CA LEU A 88 -15.02 7.42 -0.14
C LEU A 88 -13.69 7.05 0.51
N ILE A 89 -12.81 6.37 -0.24
CA ILE A 89 -11.53 5.91 0.30
C ILE A 89 -10.58 7.08 0.59
N ASN A 90 -10.65 8.15 -0.22
CA ASN A 90 -9.88 9.37 -0.03
C ASN A 90 -10.40 10.25 1.10
N ARG A 91 -11.68 10.14 1.46
CA ARG A 91 -12.25 10.83 2.65
C ARG A 91 -11.85 10.17 3.97
N GLN A 92 -11.45 8.90 3.97
CA GLN A 92 -11.07 8.19 5.21
C GLN A 92 -9.79 8.70 5.89
N SER A 93 -9.01 9.55 5.23
CA SER A 93 -7.79 10.12 5.81
C SER A 93 -7.47 11.47 5.21
N GLU A 94 -7.12 12.43 6.06
CA GLU A 94 -6.60 13.74 5.64
C GLU A 94 -5.18 13.62 5.08
N HIS A 95 -4.40 12.63 5.54
CA HIS A 95 -2.96 12.59 5.32
C HIS A 95 -2.51 11.59 4.26
N ILE A 96 -3.37 10.64 3.86
CA ILE A 96 -3.04 9.66 2.84
C ILE A 96 -4.13 9.71 1.77
N LYS A 97 -3.76 10.20 0.59
CA LYS A 97 -4.61 10.21 -0.60
C LYS A 97 -4.10 9.17 -1.60
N LEU A 98 -5.03 8.45 -2.20
CA LEU A 98 -4.80 7.53 -3.30
C LEU A 98 -4.91 8.30 -4.61
N ALA A 99 -3.93 8.08 -5.49
CA ALA A 99 -4.05 8.44 -6.89
C ALA A 99 -4.80 7.32 -7.63
N ARG A 100 -5.49 7.68 -8.72
CA ARG A 100 -6.19 6.73 -9.57
C ARG A 100 -5.67 6.82 -10.99
N GLU A 101 -5.22 5.69 -11.51
CA GLU A 101 -4.96 5.51 -12.93
C GLU A 101 -6.24 5.05 -13.63
N LYS A 102 -6.50 5.59 -14.83
CA LYS A 102 -7.61 5.18 -15.70
C LYS A 102 -7.05 4.40 -16.89
N PRO A 103 -7.82 3.46 -17.48
CA PRO A 103 -7.38 2.77 -18.68
C PRO A 103 -7.08 3.75 -19.82
N SER A 104 -5.94 3.59 -20.48
CA SER A 104 -5.56 4.30 -21.70
C SER A 104 -5.47 3.29 -22.84
N GLU A 105 -6.11 3.55 -23.98
CA GLU A 105 -6.21 2.58 -25.09
C GLU A 105 -6.71 1.19 -24.64
N SER A 106 -7.62 1.16 -23.66
CA SER A 106 -8.12 -0.06 -22.99
C SER A 106 -7.11 -0.83 -22.14
N TRP A 107 -5.91 -0.29 -21.90
CA TRP A 107 -4.90 -0.87 -21.01
C TRP A 107 -4.80 -0.10 -19.70
N LEU A 108 -4.82 -0.81 -18.59
CA LEU A 108 -4.60 -0.27 -17.26
C LEU A 108 -3.29 -0.82 -16.69
N PRO A 109 -2.32 0.03 -16.36
CA PRO A 109 -1.15 -0.40 -15.61
C PRO A 109 -1.52 -0.89 -14.20
N SER A 110 -0.92 -1.99 -13.77
CA SER A 110 -1.04 -2.53 -12.41
C SER A 110 0.24 -3.29 -12.08
N LEU A 111 0.97 -2.83 -11.06
CA LEU A 111 2.30 -3.34 -10.69
C LEU A 111 3.26 -3.36 -11.91
N ASN A 112 3.65 -4.56 -12.34
CA ASN A 112 4.56 -4.83 -13.45
C ASN A 112 3.82 -5.29 -14.72
N LEU A 113 2.50 -5.14 -14.75
CA LEU A 113 1.64 -5.59 -15.84
C LEU A 113 0.81 -4.44 -16.40
N GLN A 114 0.44 -4.55 -17.66
CA GLN A 114 -0.69 -3.85 -18.25
C GLN A 114 -1.81 -4.86 -18.44
N VAL A 115 -3.00 -4.52 -17.96
CA VAL A 115 -4.18 -5.36 -17.98
C VAL A 115 -5.21 -4.76 -18.93
N LYS A 116 -5.75 -5.57 -19.84
CA LYS A 116 -6.88 -5.21 -20.70
C LYS A 116 -7.99 -6.24 -20.52
N LEU A 117 -9.21 -5.76 -20.31
CA LEU A 117 -10.39 -6.61 -20.29
C LEU A 117 -10.83 -6.88 -21.74
N MET A 118 -10.97 -8.15 -22.10
CA MET A 118 -11.52 -8.59 -23.38
C MET A 118 -12.68 -9.56 -23.13
N GLY A 119 -13.91 -9.07 -23.25
CA GLY A 119 -15.11 -9.85 -22.90
C GLY A 119 -15.10 -10.22 -21.42
N ARG A 120 -15.02 -11.52 -21.12
CA ARG A 120 -14.93 -12.05 -19.74
C ARG A 120 -13.51 -12.46 -19.31
N SER A 121 -12.50 -12.20 -20.14
CA SER A 121 -11.12 -12.61 -19.91
C SER A 121 -10.20 -11.39 -19.77
N PHE A 122 -9.11 -11.56 -19.02
CA PHE A 122 -8.05 -10.57 -18.93
C PHE A 122 -6.90 -10.95 -19.86
N VAL A 123 -6.42 -9.99 -20.63
CA VAL A 123 -5.15 -10.09 -21.35
C VAL A 123 -4.14 -9.23 -20.62
N THR A 124 -2.96 -9.79 -20.37
CA THR A 124 -1.89 -9.11 -19.65
C THR A 124 -0.63 -9.04 -20.51
N LYS A 125 0.10 -7.93 -20.43
CA LYS A 125 1.45 -7.83 -20.98
C LYS A 125 2.39 -7.19 -19.96
N TRP A 126 3.68 -7.45 -20.09
CA TRP A 126 4.68 -6.82 -19.25
C TRP A 126 4.64 -5.30 -19.39
N TYR A 127 4.72 -4.61 -18.26
CA TYR A 127 4.75 -3.16 -18.21
C TYR A 127 5.89 -2.69 -17.32
N ARG A 128 6.63 -1.70 -17.83
CA ARG A 128 7.66 -1.01 -17.07
C ARG A 128 7.19 0.43 -16.87
N LYS A 129 7.05 0.84 -15.61
CA LYS A 129 6.68 2.22 -15.26
C LYS A 129 7.66 3.21 -15.94
N PRO A 130 7.19 4.33 -16.52
CA PRO A 130 8.04 5.32 -17.16
C PRO A 130 9.14 5.89 -16.24
N SER A 131 8.88 5.89 -14.93
CA SER A 131 9.85 6.30 -13.90
C SER A 131 10.97 5.29 -13.66
N ASN A 132 10.91 4.09 -14.22
CA ASN A 132 11.94 3.07 -14.03
C ASN A 132 13.20 3.46 -14.81
N LYS A 133 14.23 3.86 -14.07
CA LYS A 133 15.55 4.25 -14.61
C LYS A 133 16.48 3.06 -14.89
N ASN A 134 16.03 1.82 -14.68
CA ASN A 134 16.86 0.61 -14.73
C ASN A 134 18.14 0.73 -13.90
N ILE A 135 18.06 1.42 -12.76
CA ILE A 135 19.22 1.58 -11.88
C ILE A 135 19.45 0.24 -11.18
N ILE A 136 20.61 -0.34 -11.47
CA ILE A 136 21.10 -1.54 -10.78
C ILE A 136 22.05 -1.07 -9.68
N LEU A 137 21.90 -1.61 -8.47
CA LEU A 137 22.82 -1.33 -7.37
C LEU A 137 24.21 -1.87 -7.72
N HIS A 138 25.22 -1.02 -7.58
CA HIS A 138 26.61 -1.42 -7.81
C HIS A 138 27.00 -2.58 -6.88
N TRP A 139 27.83 -3.52 -7.36
CA TRP A 139 28.29 -4.68 -6.57
C TRP A 139 28.93 -4.30 -5.23
N ARG A 140 29.57 -3.12 -5.16
CA ARG A 140 30.18 -2.59 -3.93
C ARG A 140 29.23 -1.82 -3.00
N SER A 141 27.93 -1.76 -3.29
CA SER A 141 26.97 -1.15 -2.36
C SER A 141 26.78 -2.00 -1.10
N ALA A 142 26.03 -1.50 -0.11
CA ALA A 142 25.82 -2.16 1.17
C ALA A 142 24.89 -3.39 1.06
N HIS A 143 25.32 -4.40 0.32
CA HIS A 143 24.63 -5.67 0.18
C HIS A 143 24.82 -6.50 1.47
N PRO A 144 23.79 -7.25 1.91
CA PRO A 144 23.96 -8.24 2.97
C PRO A 144 25.06 -9.23 2.59
N ARG A 145 26.07 -9.40 3.46
CA ARG A 145 27.02 -10.49 3.32
C ARG A 145 26.31 -11.76 3.78
N ARG A 146 26.37 -12.81 2.96
CA ARG A 146 25.85 -14.14 3.32
C ARG A 146 26.45 -14.62 4.64
#